data_AF-A0A9D8XBS0-F1
#
_entry.id   AF-A0A9D8XBS0-F1
#
_cell.length_a   1.000
_cell.length_b   1.000
_cell.length_c   1.000
_cell.angle_alpha   90.00
_cell.angle_beta   90.00
_cell.angle_gamma   90.00
#
_symmetry.space_group_name_H-M   'P 1'
#
loop_
_entity.id
_entity.type
_entity.pdbx_description
1 polymer ?
#
loop_
_entity_poly.entity_id
_entity_poly.type
_entity_poly.pdbx_seq_one_letter_code
_entity_poly.pdbx_strand_id
1 'polypeptide(L)'
;MKNVLRRRFLAAGTAFGIVSAFPVPALWANDVPSADSPGEELRFALIGCGGRGMLLADVVSKLPGMRLTAVCDPDRSRLGPAAQKYGLEKAFTDLRRILEDPDVDAVLIASPNHWHCLAAIWAMQAGKHVYVEKPLCLSFWEGRQVVNAAKKYRKFCQIGTQMRTDAVLHSFVKQKLHEEKLLGDIRSVRVNRSWPRRPIGLRETPCPIPEHLDYDLWLGPAQNLSLYRNRIQYDWHWMWNTGHGEMGNWGAHLLDDCRNDVLQDRVFIPKRVLCIGGRVGEKDAGETPNMALTWFDTGSIPVVFGISGLEDAQKRHFTGNTKGPRSGYVVYCEGGRYEKFWGGGVFYDSEGKTICEIAGNSEHYGAFPHIQNFADSLRNGNESALNAQIETGFHSSFWYNAPNMAYRLGRKYSKSETISFLETTGKCGCWGEVLNEMEEHLANNRIRMEDGTFTMSPCLELDAETERFVGTSAEEANRMAEMRPRRGIFAVPEV
;
A
#
# COMPACT_ATOMS: atom_id res chain seq x y z
N MET A 1 43.40 -27.89 -22.70
CA MET A 1 42.60 -26.86 -22.00
C MET A 1 41.76 -26.12 -23.02
N LYS A 2 40.43 -26.09 -22.77
CA LYS A 2 39.35 -25.35 -23.45
C LYS A 2 39.14 -25.61 -24.95
N ASN A 3 38.34 -26.65 -25.22
CA ASN A 3 37.67 -26.86 -26.51
C ASN A 3 36.38 -26.05 -26.60
N VAL A 4 36.25 -25.34 -27.72
CA VAL A 4 35.01 -24.81 -28.29
C VAL A 4 34.19 -25.99 -28.83
N LEU A 5 32.90 -26.09 -28.51
CA LEU A 5 31.96 -26.95 -29.24
C LEU A 5 30.52 -26.39 -29.22
N ARG A 6 30.07 -25.99 -30.42
CA ARG A 6 28.69 -25.69 -30.81
C ARG A 6 27.80 -26.94 -30.74
N ARG A 7 26.52 -26.78 -30.34
CA ARG A 7 25.36 -27.58 -30.79
C ARG A 7 24.13 -26.66 -30.84
N ARG A 8 23.65 -26.27 -32.04
CA ARG A 8 22.62 -26.94 -32.88
C ARG A 8 21.26 -27.02 -32.19
N PHE A 9 20.30 -26.21 -32.65
CA PHE A 9 18.90 -26.62 -32.70
C PHE A 9 18.33 -26.34 -34.10
N LEU A 10 17.79 -27.40 -34.68
CA LEU A 10 17.16 -27.44 -35.99
C LEU A 10 15.78 -26.82 -35.91
N ALA A 11 15.47 -25.97 -36.89
CA ALA A 11 14.14 -25.53 -37.22
C ALA A 11 13.39 -26.65 -37.96
N ALA A 12 12.11 -26.87 -37.63
CA ALA A 12 11.07 -27.31 -38.57
C ALA A 12 9.69 -27.23 -37.90
N GLY A 13 8.74 -26.52 -38.52
CA GLY A 13 7.33 -26.53 -38.12
C GLY A 13 6.55 -25.27 -38.49
N THR A 14 6.54 -24.86 -39.76
CA THR A 14 5.59 -23.87 -40.29
C THR A 14 4.24 -24.53 -40.57
N ALA A 15 3.16 -24.03 -39.95
CA ALA A 15 1.80 -24.11 -40.48
C ALA A 15 1.14 -22.73 -40.38
N PHE A 16 0.64 -22.26 -41.52
CA PHE A 16 0.15 -20.91 -41.79
C PHE A 16 -1.16 -20.58 -41.04
N GLY A 17 -1.19 -19.41 -40.40
CA GLY A 17 -2.38 -18.70 -39.95
C GLY A 17 -2.00 -17.26 -39.62
N ILE A 18 -2.44 -16.30 -40.43
CA ILE A 18 -2.05 -14.89 -40.31
C ILE A 18 -2.71 -14.28 -39.07
N VAL A 19 -1.95 -14.24 -37.97
CA VAL A 19 -2.10 -13.27 -36.89
C VAL A 19 -0.80 -12.49 -36.88
N SER A 20 -0.88 -11.15 -36.89
CA SER A 20 0.27 -10.27 -36.78
C SER A 20 0.97 -10.46 -35.43
N ALA A 21 1.80 -11.50 -35.33
CA ALA A 21 2.65 -11.78 -34.19
C ALA A 21 3.90 -10.92 -34.33
N PHE A 22 4.03 -9.90 -33.49
CA PHE A 22 5.36 -9.36 -33.18
C PHE A 22 6.23 -10.53 -32.69
N PRO A 23 7.43 -10.75 -33.24
CA PRO A 23 8.32 -11.76 -32.70
C PRO A 23 8.78 -11.26 -31.33
N VAL A 24 8.19 -11.79 -30.27
CA VAL A 24 8.74 -11.69 -28.92
C VAL A 24 10.00 -12.55 -28.95
N PRO A 25 11.23 -11.98 -28.94
CA PRO A 25 12.40 -12.82 -28.81
C PRO A 25 12.31 -13.53 -27.47
N ALA A 26 12.63 -14.81 -27.44
CA ALA A 26 12.84 -15.57 -26.22
C ALA A 26 14.05 -15.00 -25.45
N LEU A 27 13.85 -13.84 -24.81
CA LEU A 27 14.75 -13.16 -23.88
C LEU A 27 14.13 -13.27 -22.48
N TRP A 28 13.86 -14.51 -22.04
CA TRP A 28 13.53 -14.79 -20.64
C TRP A 28 14.64 -15.61 -20.00
N ALA A 29 15.90 -15.27 -20.33
CA ALA A 29 17.01 -15.58 -19.45
C ALA A 29 16.99 -14.55 -18.32
N ASN A 30 16.94 -15.02 -17.07
CA ASN A 30 17.17 -14.19 -15.90
C ASN A 30 18.67 -13.86 -15.87
N ASP A 31 19.11 -12.87 -16.64
CA ASP A 31 20.47 -12.31 -16.53
C ASP A 31 20.55 -11.40 -15.28
N VAL A 32 20.15 -11.95 -14.13
CA VAL A 32 20.40 -11.35 -12.83
C VAL A 32 21.76 -11.86 -12.37
N PRO A 33 22.69 -10.96 -12.00
CA PRO A 33 23.94 -11.37 -11.36
C PRO A 33 23.69 -12.35 -10.22
N SER A 34 24.23 -13.56 -10.33
CA SER A 34 24.10 -14.57 -9.28
C SER A 34 24.93 -14.21 -8.05
N ALA A 35 24.58 -14.74 -6.88
CA ALA A 35 25.44 -14.61 -5.69
C ALA A 35 26.87 -15.15 -5.92
N ASP A 36 27.02 -16.07 -6.88
CA ASP A 36 28.29 -16.69 -7.28
C ASP A 36 29.05 -15.89 -8.37
N SER A 37 28.60 -14.68 -8.71
CA SER A 37 29.29 -13.72 -9.60
C SER A 37 29.88 -12.55 -8.80
N PRO A 38 30.99 -12.73 -8.05
CA PRO A 38 31.62 -11.64 -7.28
C PRO A 38 31.99 -10.47 -8.20
N GLY A 39 31.39 -9.30 -7.94
CA GLY A 39 31.69 -8.04 -8.63
C GLY A 39 30.62 -7.52 -9.59
N GLU A 40 29.57 -8.29 -9.89
CA GLU A 40 28.44 -7.79 -10.68
C GLU A 40 27.38 -7.13 -9.78
N GLU A 41 27.13 -5.85 -10.03
CA GLU A 41 26.12 -5.07 -9.28
C GLU A 41 24.73 -5.22 -9.90
N LEU A 42 23.70 -5.32 -9.06
CA LEU A 42 22.31 -5.23 -9.49
C LEU A 42 21.97 -3.77 -9.80
N ARG A 43 21.54 -3.49 -11.03
CA ARG A 43 21.33 -2.13 -11.53
C ARG A 43 19.87 -1.72 -11.38
N PHE A 44 19.64 -0.66 -10.62
CA PHE A 44 18.32 -0.13 -10.33
C PHE A 44 18.07 1.19 -11.05
N ALA A 45 16.81 1.41 -11.43
CA ALA A 45 16.29 2.71 -11.83
C ALA A 45 15.20 3.19 -10.88
N LEU A 46 15.16 4.49 -10.58
CA LEU A 46 14.09 5.11 -9.79
C LEU A 46 13.01 5.69 -10.70
N ILE A 47 11.74 5.36 -10.45
CA ILE A 47 10.56 5.97 -11.07
C ILE A 47 9.78 6.73 -9.99
N GLY A 48 9.77 8.06 -10.06
CA GLY A 48 9.20 8.97 -9.07
C GLY A 48 10.25 9.52 -8.11
N CYS A 49 10.69 10.76 -8.34
CA CYS A 49 11.74 11.46 -7.58
C CYS A 49 11.16 12.32 -6.44
N GLY A 50 10.02 11.89 -5.86
CA GLY A 50 9.45 12.49 -4.66
C GLY A 50 10.19 12.06 -3.39
N GLY A 51 9.78 12.59 -2.22
CA GLY A 51 10.46 12.31 -0.96
C GLY A 51 10.65 10.83 -0.63
N ARG A 52 9.65 9.98 -0.95
CA ARG A 52 9.78 8.52 -0.77
C ARG A 52 10.75 7.90 -1.77
N GLY A 53 10.68 8.24 -3.04
CA GLY A 53 11.60 7.72 -4.06
C GLY A 53 13.05 8.07 -3.79
N MET A 54 13.32 9.30 -3.35
CA MET A 54 14.65 9.73 -2.93
C MET A 54 15.19 8.94 -1.74
N LEU A 55 14.33 8.54 -0.80
CA LEU A 55 14.72 7.66 0.30
C LEU A 55 15.11 6.26 -0.21
N LEU A 56 14.35 5.68 -1.15
CA LEU A 56 14.69 4.38 -1.73
C LEU A 56 15.98 4.43 -2.56
N ALA A 57 16.21 5.51 -3.31
CA ALA A 57 17.46 5.74 -4.03
C ALA A 57 18.66 5.90 -3.09
N ASP A 58 18.47 6.58 -1.94
CA ASP A 58 19.50 6.68 -0.90
C ASP A 58 19.85 5.31 -0.29
N VAL A 59 18.86 4.42 -0.15
CA VAL A 59 19.10 3.04 0.30
C VAL A 59 19.93 2.27 -0.74
N VAL A 60 19.48 2.25 -2.00
CA VAL A 60 20.20 1.52 -3.07
C VAL A 60 21.64 2.03 -3.23
N SER A 61 21.86 3.33 -3.14
CA SER A 61 23.20 3.93 -3.29
C SER A 61 24.17 3.57 -2.15
N LYS A 62 23.66 3.05 -1.02
CA LYS A 62 24.45 2.67 0.15
C LYS A 62 24.60 1.16 0.32
N LEU A 63 23.79 0.37 -0.36
CA LEU A 63 23.81 -1.08 -0.24
C LEU A 63 24.87 -1.71 -1.16
N PRO A 64 25.72 -2.61 -0.66
CA PRO A 64 26.76 -3.23 -1.46
C PRO A 64 26.18 -4.11 -2.58
N GLY A 65 26.84 -4.07 -3.74
CA GLY A 65 26.45 -4.83 -4.92
C GLY A 65 25.15 -4.33 -5.58
N MET A 66 24.70 -3.11 -5.27
CA MET A 66 23.60 -2.44 -5.95
C MET A 66 24.10 -1.11 -6.51
N ARG A 67 23.55 -0.71 -7.65
CA ARG A 67 23.86 0.58 -8.26
C ARG A 67 22.61 1.23 -8.81
N LEU A 68 22.39 2.50 -8.47
CA LEU A 68 21.39 3.32 -9.13
C LEU A 68 21.96 3.80 -10.49
N THR A 69 21.30 3.49 -11.59
CA THR A 69 21.78 3.79 -12.96
C THR A 69 20.98 4.87 -13.67
N ALA A 70 19.72 5.07 -13.29
CA ALA A 70 18.85 6.05 -13.92
C ALA A 70 17.72 6.54 -12.98
N VAL A 71 17.19 7.72 -13.28
CA VAL A 71 16.04 8.33 -12.59
C VAL A 71 14.97 8.79 -13.57
N CYS A 72 13.71 8.74 -13.15
CA CYS A 72 12.56 9.17 -13.94
C CYS A 72 11.56 9.98 -13.11
N ASP A 73 11.15 11.15 -13.60
CA ASP A 73 10.05 11.96 -13.04
C ASP A 73 9.51 12.94 -14.10
N PRO A 74 8.19 13.02 -14.34
CA PRO A 74 7.62 14.00 -15.26
C PRO A 74 7.78 15.46 -14.78
N ASP A 75 8.10 15.66 -13.50
CA ASP A 75 8.40 16.96 -12.91
C ASP A 75 9.90 17.28 -13.02
N ARG A 76 10.27 18.16 -13.97
CA ARG A 76 11.67 18.55 -14.19
C ARG A 76 12.30 19.24 -12.97
N SER A 77 11.49 19.85 -12.09
CA SER A 77 11.98 20.44 -10.84
C SER A 77 12.46 19.39 -9.83
N ARG A 78 12.06 18.12 -10.00
CA ARG A 78 12.52 16.98 -9.19
C ARG A 78 13.56 16.14 -9.90
N LEU A 79 13.39 15.94 -11.21
CA LEU A 79 14.27 15.12 -12.03
C LEU A 79 15.73 15.63 -12.00
N GLY A 80 15.92 16.94 -12.22
CA GLY A 80 17.26 17.55 -12.24
C GLY A 80 18.03 17.37 -10.93
N PRO A 81 17.46 17.79 -9.78
CA PRO A 81 18.10 17.59 -8.48
C PRO A 81 18.38 16.12 -8.14
N ALA A 82 17.49 15.20 -8.54
CA ALA A 82 17.71 13.76 -8.33
C ALA A 82 18.89 13.24 -9.14
N ALA A 83 18.96 13.56 -10.44
CA ALA A 83 20.07 13.18 -11.30
C ALA A 83 21.40 13.75 -10.80
N GLN A 84 21.41 15.03 -10.39
CA GLN A 84 22.59 15.71 -9.85
C GLN A 84 23.06 15.06 -8.54
N LYS A 85 22.15 14.76 -7.61
CA LYS A 85 22.50 14.17 -6.30
C LYS A 85 23.25 12.85 -6.44
N TYR A 86 22.88 12.03 -7.41
CA TYR A 86 23.47 10.70 -7.63
C TYR A 86 24.47 10.64 -8.78
N GLY A 87 24.80 11.79 -9.42
CA GLY A 87 25.75 11.84 -10.53
C GLY A 87 25.31 11.05 -11.77
N LEU A 88 24.01 11.02 -12.05
CA LEU A 88 23.44 10.19 -13.12
C LEU A 88 23.29 10.98 -14.43
N GLU A 89 23.81 10.40 -15.51
CA GLU A 89 23.61 10.93 -16.87
C GLU A 89 22.22 10.55 -17.44
N LYS A 90 21.66 9.44 -16.94
CA LYS A 90 20.38 8.89 -17.43
C LYS A 90 19.21 9.41 -16.60
N ALA A 91 18.59 10.48 -17.09
CA ALA A 91 17.44 11.11 -16.47
C ALA A 91 16.30 11.26 -17.50
N PHE A 92 15.11 10.72 -17.18
CA PHE A 92 13.99 10.66 -18.10
C PHE A 92 12.74 11.32 -17.51
N THR A 93 11.94 12.00 -18.33
CA THR A 93 10.61 12.47 -17.91
C THR A 93 9.52 11.42 -18.12
N ASP A 94 9.76 10.50 -19.05
CA ASP A 94 8.83 9.46 -19.46
C ASP A 94 9.37 8.08 -19.06
N LEU A 95 8.58 7.35 -18.27
CA LEU A 95 8.98 6.06 -17.74
C LEU A 95 9.12 5.00 -18.84
N ARG A 96 8.50 5.16 -20.01
CA ARG A 96 8.68 4.21 -21.13
C ARG A 96 10.13 4.14 -21.60
N ARG A 97 10.85 5.27 -21.54
CA ARG A 97 12.25 5.37 -21.99
C ARG A 97 13.21 4.69 -21.02
N ILE A 98 12.98 4.81 -19.70
CA ILE A 98 13.82 4.15 -18.70
C ILE A 98 13.62 2.63 -18.71
N LEU A 99 12.42 2.15 -19.09
CA LEU A 99 12.14 0.72 -19.21
C LEU A 99 12.82 0.05 -20.41
N GLU A 100 13.14 0.82 -21.46
CA GLU A 100 13.88 0.34 -22.63
C GLU A 100 15.39 0.23 -22.37
N ASP A 101 15.89 0.78 -21.27
CA ASP A 101 17.32 0.83 -20.97
C ASP A 101 17.87 -0.58 -20.63
N PRO A 102 18.83 -1.12 -21.40
CA PRO A 102 19.43 -2.41 -21.09
C PRO A 102 20.30 -2.39 -19.82
N ASP A 103 20.62 -1.20 -19.28
CA ASP A 103 21.39 -1.05 -18.05
C ASP A 103 20.56 -0.99 -16.77
N VAL A 104 19.31 -1.43 -16.85
CA VAL A 104 18.36 -1.51 -15.74
C VAL A 104 17.89 -2.95 -15.59
N ASP A 105 18.16 -3.56 -14.44
CA ASP A 105 17.72 -4.91 -14.08
C ASP A 105 16.41 -4.85 -13.29
N ALA A 106 16.30 -3.85 -12.40
CA ALA A 106 15.14 -3.65 -11.55
C ALA A 106 14.72 -2.17 -11.48
N VAL A 107 13.44 -1.92 -11.22
CA VAL A 107 12.91 -0.57 -11.00
C VAL A 107 12.36 -0.41 -9.58
N LEU A 108 12.58 0.77 -9.01
CA LEU A 108 11.94 1.24 -7.79
C LEU A 108 10.80 2.20 -8.19
N ILE A 109 9.55 1.79 -8.01
CA ILE A 109 8.37 2.60 -8.34
C ILE A 109 7.89 3.29 -7.07
N ALA A 110 8.08 4.60 -6.99
CA ALA A 110 7.64 5.49 -5.91
C ALA A 110 6.82 6.68 -6.44
N SER A 111 6.09 6.46 -7.53
CA SER A 111 5.14 7.41 -8.13
C SER A 111 3.90 7.61 -7.23
N PRO A 112 2.97 8.51 -7.59
CA PRO A 112 1.65 8.52 -6.98
C PRO A 112 0.89 7.20 -7.14
N ASN A 113 -0.07 6.93 -6.25
CA ASN A 113 -0.75 5.62 -6.16
C ASN A 113 -1.41 5.18 -7.48
N HIS A 114 -1.99 6.13 -8.24
CA HIS A 114 -2.68 5.80 -9.48
C HIS A 114 -1.76 5.16 -10.53
N TRP A 115 -0.46 5.39 -10.46
CA TRP A 115 0.53 4.88 -11.41
C TRP A 115 1.04 3.47 -11.09
N HIS A 116 0.94 3.01 -9.84
CA HIS A 116 1.64 1.81 -9.37
C HIS A 116 1.38 0.57 -10.22
N CYS A 117 0.11 0.24 -10.49
CA CYS A 117 -0.25 -0.94 -11.26
C CYS A 117 0.30 -0.89 -12.69
N LEU A 118 0.03 0.21 -13.41
CA LEU A 118 0.45 0.35 -14.80
C LEU A 118 1.98 0.35 -14.93
N ALA A 119 2.68 1.10 -14.08
CA ALA A 119 4.13 1.17 -14.09
C ALA A 119 4.77 -0.19 -13.78
N ALA A 120 4.23 -0.94 -12.82
CA ALA A 120 4.71 -2.27 -12.49
C ALA A 120 4.50 -3.26 -13.65
N ILE A 121 3.32 -3.25 -14.27
CA ILE A 121 3.02 -4.12 -15.42
C ILE A 121 3.92 -3.80 -16.61
N TRP A 122 4.07 -2.52 -16.97
CA TRP A 122 4.98 -2.10 -18.05
C TRP A 122 6.42 -2.47 -17.77
N ALA A 123 6.88 -2.33 -16.51
CA ALA A 123 8.23 -2.71 -16.13
C ALA A 123 8.47 -4.22 -16.31
N MET A 124 7.55 -5.06 -15.85
CA MET A 124 7.65 -6.51 -16.02
C MET A 124 7.54 -6.93 -17.49
N GLN A 125 6.68 -6.27 -18.28
CA GLN A 125 6.60 -6.45 -19.72
C GLN A 125 7.92 -6.13 -20.43
N ALA A 126 8.63 -5.09 -19.97
CA ALA A 126 9.96 -4.72 -20.46
C ALA A 126 11.09 -5.60 -19.87
N GLY A 127 10.75 -6.68 -19.15
CA GLY A 127 11.71 -7.62 -18.60
C GLY A 127 12.37 -7.18 -17.30
N LYS A 128 11.87 -6.13 -16.63
CA LYS A 128 12.46 -5.59 -15.40
C LYS A 128 11.87 -6.23 -14.16
N HIS A 129 12.69 -6.44 -13.14
CA HIS A 129 12.20 -6.76 -11.79
C HIS A 129 11.61 -5.52 -11.12
N VAL A 130 10.66 -5.69 -10.21
CA VAL A 130 9.90 -4.56 -9.67
C VAL A 130 9.91 -4.54 -8.15
N TYR A 131 10.34 -3.42 -7.60
CA TYR A 131 9.93 -2.97 -6.29
C TYR A 131 8.90 -1.86 -6.49
N VAL A 132 7.70 -2.00 -5.96
CA VAL A 132 6.64 -0.98 -6.07
C VAL A 132 6.18 -0.56 -4.69
N GLU A 133 6.09 0.75 -4.43
CA GLU A 133 5.59 1.22 -3.14
C GLU A 133 4.11 0.90 -2.94
N LYS A 134 3.71 0.78 -1.67
CA LYS A 134 2.31 0.75 -1.29
C LYS A 134 1.67 2.13 -1.50
N PRO A 135 0.32 2.22 -1.45
CA PRO A 135 -0.65 1.16 -1.68
C PRO A 135 -0.62 0.68 -3.14
N LEU A 136 -0.81 -0.62 -3.40
CA LEU A 136 -0.60 -1.22 -4.72
C LEU A 136 -1.55 -0.70 -5.81
N CYS A 137 -2.84 -0.67 -5.54
CA CYS A 137 -3.88 -0.45 -6.54
C CYS A 137 -5.03 0.40 -5.99
N LEU A 138 -5.71 1.14 -6.87
CA LEU A 138 -6.97 1.85 -6.58
C LEU A 138 -8.20 0.96 -6.80
N SER A 139 -8.07 -0.12 -7.58
CA SER A 139 -9.12 -1.10 -7.83
C SER A 139 -8.57 -2.53 -7.75
N PHE A 140 -9.43 -3.49 -7.39
CA PHE A 140 -9.00 -4.89 -7.23
C PHE A 140 -8.60 -5.51 -8.56
N TRP A 141 -9.35 -5.20 -9.63
CA TRP A 141 -9.04 -5.69 -10.96
C TRP A 141 -7.62 -5.32 -11.40
N GLU A 142 -7.21 -4.05 -11.23
CA GLU A 142 -5.85 -3.60 -11.59
C GLU A 142 -4.78 -4.29 -10.74
N GLY A 143 -5.02 -4.46 -9.44
CA GLY A 143 -4.09 -5.17 -8.55
C GLY A 143 -3.88 -6.63 -8.96
N ARG A 144 -4.95 -7.33 -9.34
CA ARG A 144 -4.89 -8.70 -9.87
C ARG A 144 -4.09 -8.76 -11.18
N GLN A 145 -4.19 -7.75 -12.05
CA GLN A 145 -3.36 -7.68 -13.26
C GLN A 145 -1.86 -7.59 -12.95
N VAL A 146 -1.46 -6.92 -11.85
CA VAL A 146 -0.04 -6.88 -11.43
C VAL A 146 0.43 -8.27 -10.99
N VAL A 147 -0.39 -9.00 -10.22
CA VAL A 147 -0.07 -10.38 -9.81
C VAL A 147 0.05 -11.29 -11.02
N ASN A 148 -0.88 -11.17 -11.98
CA ASN A 148 -0.84 -11.93 -13.23
C ASN A 148 0.41 -11.59 -14.05
N ALA A 149 0.82 -10.33 -14.11
CA ALA A 149 2.05 -9.90 -14.79
C ALA A 149 3.31 -10.48 -14.16
N ALA A 150 3.43 -10.46 -12.83
CA ALA A 150 4.57 -11.07 -12.15
C ALA A 150 4.71 -12.56 -12.51
N LYS A 151 3.58 -13.30 -12.49
CA LYS A 151 3.52 -14.73 -12.86
C LYS A 151 3.82 -14.95 -14.35
N LYS A 152 3.19 -14.19 -15.25
CA LYS A 152 3.32 -14.33 -16.71
C LYS A 152 4.73 -14.05 -17.21
N TYR A 153 5.34 -12.96 -16.74
CA TYR A 153 6.67 -12.53 -17.17
C TYR A 153 7.80 -13.10 -16.31
N ARG A 154 7.46 -13.88 -15.26
CA ARG A 154 8.40 -14.50 -14.32
C ARG A 154 9.33 -13.47 -13.69
N LYS A 155 8.75 -12.35 -13.25
CA LYS A 155 9.49 -11.25 -12.63
C LYS A 155 9.14 -11.14 -11.16
N PHE A 156 10.20 -11.09 -10.36
CA PHE A 156 10.13 -10.76 -8.95
C PHE A 156 9.48 -9.39 -8.80
N CYS A 157 8.43 -9.35 -8.00
CA CYS A 157 7.67 -8.15 -7.71
C CYS A 157 7.43 -8.06 -6.20
N GLN A 158 8.04 -7.06 -5.55
CA GLN A 158 7.91 -6.82 -4.11
C GLN A 158 7.14 -5.52 -3.86
N ILE A 159 6.14 -5.57 -2.98
CA ILE A 159 5.40 -4.39 -2.51
C ILE A 159 6.16 -3.73 -1.35
N GLY A 160 6.17 -2.41 -1.28
CA GLY A 160 6.88 -1.63 -0.27
C GLY A 160 6.24 -1.63 1.13
N THR A 161 5.65 -2.73 1.60
CA THR A 161 5.09 -2.85 2.95
C THR A 161 6.18 -3.19 3.99
N GLN A 162 7.09 -2.24 4.17
CA GLN A 162 8.34 -2.39 4.95
C GLN A 162 8.18 -2.85 6.40
N MET A 163 6.99 -2.71 7.01
CA MET A 163 6.74 -3.25 8.35
C MET A 163 6.87 -4.77 8.42
N ARG A 164 6.65 -5.49 7.31
CA ARG A 164 6.82 -6.96 7.24
C ARG A 164 8.27 -7.42 7.32
N THR A 165 9.21 -6.51 7.10
CA THR A 165 10.63 -6.84 7.19
C THR A 165 11.07 -6.60 8.61
N ASP A 166 10.98 -7.63 9.43
CA ASP A 166 11.68 -7.83 10.69
C ASP A 166 11.40 -9.27 11.14
N ALA A 167 12.14 -10.23 10.56
CA ALA A 167 11.88 -11.65 10.79
C ALA A 167 11.97 -12.03 12.28
N VAL A 168 12.86 -11.39 13.03
CA VAL A 168 13.04 -11.60 14.47
C VAL A 168 11.80 -11.12 15.22
N LEU A 169 11.36 -9.88 14.95
CA LEU A 169 10.17 -9.32 15.60
C LEU A 169 8.93 -10.16 15.30
N HIS A 170 8.65 -10.46 14.03
CA HIS A 170 7.43 -11.20 13.67
C HIS A 170 7.44 -12.62 14.23
N SER A 171 8.58 -13.32 14.21
CA SER A 171 8.68 -14.66 14.79
C SER A 171 8.44 -14.63 16.30
N PHE A 172 9.05 -13.66 17.00
CA PHE A 172 8.85 -13.47 18.43
C PHE A 172 7.39 -13.17 18.77
N VAL A 173 6.78 -12.22 18.06
CA VAL A 173 5.38 -11.82 18.30
C VAL A 173 4.44 -13.00 18.04
N LYS A 174 4.64 -13.75 16.95
CA LYS A 174 3.81 -14.92 16.63
C LYS A 174 3.97 -16.03 17.66
N GLN A 175 5.18 -16.29 18.12
CA GLN A 175 5.46 -17.24 19.19
C GLN A 175 4.70 -16.85 20.47
N LYS A 176 4.81 -15.60 20.92
CA LYS A 176 4.15 -15.13 22.16
C LYS A 176 2.62 -15.13 22.06
N LEU A 177 2.07 -14.67 20.94
CA LEU A 177 0.62 -14.56 20.76
C LEU A 177 -0.06 -15.91 20.50
N HIS A 178 0.56 -16.80 19.72
CA HIS A 178 -0.14 -17.98 19.19
C HIS A 178 0.37 -19.30 19.73
N GLU A 179 1.69 -19.46 19.90
CA GLU A 179 2.27 -20.74 20.35
C GLU A 179 2.24 -20.84 21.86
N GLU A 180 2.78 -19.83 22.55
CA GLU A 180 2.80 -19.77 24.02
C GLU A 180 1.45 -19.32 24.58
N LYS A 181 0.62 -18.64 23.78
CA LYS A 181 -0.59 -17.94 24.23
C LYS A 181 -0.35 -17.15 25.51
N LEU A 182 0.71 -16.35 25.53
CA LEU A 182 1.21 -15.65 26.72
C LEU A 182 0.11 -14.85 27.46
N LEU A 183 -0.86 -14.29 26.71
CA LEU A 183 -1.99 -13.52 27.24
C LEU A 183 -3.34 -14.23 27.08
N GLY A 184 -3.37 -15.54 26.81
CA GLY A 184 -4.58 -16.29 26.46
C GLY A 184 -5.09 -16.02 25.04
N ASP A 185 -6.33 -16.41 24.77
CA ASP A 185 -6.90 -16.30 23.41
C ASP A 185 -7.13 -14.85 22.98
N ILE A 186 -6.85 -14.56 21.69
CA ILE A 186 -7.08 -13.24 21.10
C ILE A 186 -8.59 -12.99 20.95
N ARG A 187 -9.05 -11.83 21.45
CA ARG A 187 -10.46 -11.43 21.45
C ARG A 187 -10.81 -10.43 20.36
N SER A 188 -9.94 -9.45 20.12
CA SER A 188 -10.11 -8.46 19.06
C SER A 188 -8.81 -7.69 18.80
N VAL A 189 -8.75 -6.99 17.68
CA VAL A 189 -7.65 -6.06 17.37
C VAL A 189 -8.19 -4.66 17.14
N ARG A 190 -7.49 -3.68 17.70
CA ARG A 190 -7.64 -2.26 17.38
C ARG A 190 -6.43 -1.80 16.61
N VAL A 191 -6.62 -1.23 15.43
CA VAL A 191 -5.58 -0.55 14.66
C VAL A 191 -5.78 0.95 14.84
N ASN A 192 -4.68 1.68 15.03
CA ASN A 192 -4.69 3.11 15.31
C ASN A 192 -3.89 3.87 14.25
N ARG A 193 -4.52 4.90 13.68
CA ARG A 193 -3.84 5.96 12.97
C ARG A 193 -4.33 7.32 13.47
N SER A 194 -3.77 7.74 14.59
CA SER A 194 -4.02 9.00 15.28
C SER A 194 -2.91 10.01 14.99
N TRP A 195 -3.06 10.74 13.90
CA TRP A 195 -2.04 11.70 13.46
C TRP A 195 -2.65 12.88 12.72
N PRO A 196 -2.33 14.12 13.11
CA PRO A 196 -2.98 15.29 12.55
C PRO A 196 -2.67 15.45 11.06
N ARG A 197 -3.68 15.82 10.28
CA ARG A 197 -3.62 16.09 8.84
C ARG A 197 -4.16 17.48 8.58
N ARG A 198 -3.25 18.36 8.15
CA ARG A 198 -3.62 19.73 7.77
C ARG A 198 -4.56 19.73 6.57
N PRO A 199 -5.47 20.72 6.50
CA PRO A 199 -6.26 20.96 5.31
C PRO A 199 -5.38 21.18 4.08
N ILE A 200 -5.85 20.73 2.92
CA ILE A 200 -5.15 20.91 1.63
C ILE A 200 -5.59 22.17 0.87
N GLY A 201 -6.41 23.00 1.53
CA GLY A 201 -7.05 24.18 0.97
C GLY A 201 -8.18 23.87 -0.01
N LEU A 202 -8.98 24.91 -0.29
CA LEU A 202 -10.04 24.89 -1.28
C LEU A 202 -9.89 26.14 -2.16
N ARG A 203 -9.65 25.92 -3.45
CA ARG A 203 -9.50 27.00 -4.44
C ARG A 203 -10.82 27.28 -5.12
N GLU A 204 -11.06 28.54 -5.47
CA GLU A 204 -12.20 28.94 -6.31
C GLU A 204 -11.94 28.65 -7.79
N THR A 205 -10.67 28.63 -8.20
CA THR A 205 -10.23 28.35 -9.57
C THR A 205 -9.32 27.13 -9.63
N PRO A 206 -9.28 26.41 -10.76
CA PRO A 206 -8.38 25.28 -10.94
C PRO A 206 -6.92 25.61 -10.57
N CYS A 207 -6.24 24.64 -9.97
CA CYS A 207 -4.83 24.70 -9.62
C CYS A 207 -4.01 24.85 -10.91
N PRO A 208 -3.18 25.91 -11.04
CA PRO A 208 -2.36 26.08 -12.23
C PRO A 208 -1.35 24.95 -12.33
N ILE A 209 -1.20 24.39 -13.53
CA ILE A 209 -0.20 23.37 -13.82
C ILE A 209 1.14 24.07 -14.09
N PRO A 210 2.21 23.82 -13.32
CA PRO A 210 3.51 24.41 -13.56
C PRO A 210 4.12 23.96 -14.89
N GLU A 211 4.81 24.87 -15.60
CA GLU A 211 5.44 24.58 -16.89
C GLU A 211 6.51 23.47 -16.83
N HIS A 212 7.13 23.28 -15.67
CA HIS A 212 8.15 22.25 -15.44
C HIS A 212 7.56 20.83 -15.29
N LEU A 213 6.25 20.69 -15.17
CA LEU A 213 5.56 19.42 -14.99
C LEU A 213 4.92 18.98 -16.31
N ASP A 214 5.35 17.84 -16.84
CA ASP A 214 4.56 17.13 -17.84
C ASP A 214 3.32 16.54 -17.17
N TYR A 215 2.21 17.26 -17.25
CA TYR A 215 0.99 16.89 -16.54
C TYR A 215 0.29 15.67 -17.15
N ASP A 216 0.46 15.45 -18.46
CA ASP A 216 -0.15 14.31 -19.14
C ASP A 216 0.48 13.00 -18.65
N LEU A 217 1.82 12.99 -18.54
CA LEU A 217 2.61 11.92 -17.93
C LEU A 217 2.42 11.83 -16.41
N TRP A 218 2.24 12.95 -15.70
CA TRP A 218 1.95 12.89 -14.26
C TRP A 218 0.59 12.24 -13.97
N LEU A 219 -0.44 12.58 -14.75
CA LEU A 219 -1.77 11.98 -14.63
C LEU A 219 -1.77 10.49 -15.00
N GLY A 220 -1.13 10.12 -16.11
CA GLY A 220 -1.09 8.73 -16.57
C GLY A 220 -2.46 8.04 -16.60
N PRO A 221 -2.69 6.98 -15.79
CA PRO A 221 -3.97 6.29 -15.76
C PRO A 221 -5.10 7.03 -15.02
N ALA A 222 -4.81 8.13 -14.30
CA ALA A 222 -5.84 8.93 -13.65
C ALA A 222 -6.66 9.74 -14.66
N GLN A 223 -7.90 10.06 -14.31
CA GLN A 223 -8.77 10.91 -15.14
C GLN A 223 -8.26 12.36 -15.17
N ASN A 224 -8.43 13.05 -16.30
CA ASN A 224 -8.09 14.46 -16.40
C ASN A 224 -9.23 15.32 -15.84
N LEU A 225 -9.25 15.50 -14.52
CA LEU A 225 -10.23 16.31 -13.79
C LEU A 225 -9.60 17.63 -13.33
N SER A 226 -10.40 18.70 -13.29
CA SER A 226 -9.99 19.99 -12.71
C SER A 226 -9.62 19.83 -11.24
N LEU A 227 -8.48 20.39 -10.84
CA LEU A 227 -7.96 20.29 -9.47
C LEU A 227 -8.28 21.57 -8.69
N TYR A 228 -8.99 21.49 -7.57
CA TYR A 228 -9.32 22.68 -6.74
C TYR A 228 -8.54 22.74 -5.40
N ARG A 229 -7.38 22.11 -5.36
CA ARG A 229 -6.48 22.01 -4.18
C ARG A 229 -5.23 22.88 -4.33
N ASN A 230 -4.56 23.21 -3.23
CA ASN A 230 -3.45 24.16 -3.25
C ASN A 230 -2.19 23.65 -3.96
N ARG A 231 -1.86 22.37 -3.84
CA ARG A 231 -0.65 21.80 -4.46
C ARG A 231 -1.01 20.60 -5.32
N ILE A 232 -0.32 20.42 -6.44
CA ILE A 232 -0.41 19.19 -7.27
C ILE A 232 0.29 18.03 -6.56
N GLN A 233 1.42 18.33 -5.94
CA GLN A 233 2.24 17.34 -5.25
C GLN A 233 1.76 17.11 -3.83
N TYR A 234 1.86 15.86 -3.36
CA TYR A 234 1.37 15.35 -2.07
C TYR A 234 -0.15 15.40 -1.85
N ASP A 235 -0.83 16.50 -2.17
CA ASP A 235 -2.28 16.62 -1.91
C ASP A 235 -3.11 15.65 -2.80
N TRP A 236 -2.48 15.00 -3.78
CA TRP A 236 -3.08 13.95 -4.62
C TRP A 236 -3.50 12.73 -3.79
N HIS A 237 -2.92 12.55 -2.60
CA HIS A 237 -3.26 11.47 -1.68
C HIS A 237 -4.74 11.47 -1.29
N TRP A 238 -5.39 12.64 -1.28
CA TRP A 238 -6.72 12.85 -0.70
C TRP A 238 -7.85 12.86 -1.73
N MET A 239 -7.54 12.61 -3.02
CA MET A 239 -8.50 12.54 -4.12
C MET A 239 -8.73 11.08 -4.51
N TRP A 240 -9.98 10.64 -4.72
CA TRP A 240 -10.31 9.29 -5.18
C TRP A 240 -9.71 8.96 -6.54
N ASN A 241 -9.50 9.97 -7.39
CA ASN A 241 -8.93 9.78 -8.72
C ASN A 241 -7.44 9.38 -8.69
N THR A 242 -6.71 9.76 -7.64
CA THR A 242 -5.25 9.63 -7.56
C THR A 242 -4.72 8.95 -6.29
N GLY A 243 -5.56 8.77 -5.27
CA GLY A 243 -5.15 8.42 -3.92
C GLY A 243 -6.21 7.69 -3.10
N HIS A 244 -5.87 7.43 -1.84
CA HIS A 244 -6.64 6.56 -0.92
C HIS A 244 -6.94 7.22 0.43
N GLY A 245 -6.52 8.48 0.64
CA GLY A 245 -6.49 9.10 1.95
C GLY A 245 -5.61 8.35 2.95
N GLU A 246 -5.92 8.46 4.24
CA GLU A 246 -5.16 7.76 5.29
C GLU A 246 -5.31 6.24 5.25
N MET A 247 -6.43 5.74 4.73
CA MET A 247 -6.73 4.32 4.65
C MET A 247 -5.66 3.57 3.84
N GLY A 248 -5.32 4.05 2.64
CA GLY A 248 -4.23 3.48 1.85
C GLY A 248 -2.85 4.08 2.13
N ASN A 249 -2.76 5.24 2.81
CA ASN A 249 -1.46 5.82 3.17
C ASN A 249 -0.79 5.03 4.30
N TRP A 250 -1.35 5.07 5.51
CA TRP A 250 -0.80 4.35 6.66
C TRP A 250 -1.53 3.04 6.93
N GLY A 251 -2.83 2.94 6.62
CA GLY A 251 -3.55 1.68 6.78
C GLY A 251 -2.95 0.53 5.97
N ALA A 252 -2.38 0.80 4.77
CA ALA A 252 -1.65 -0.20 3.99
C ALA A 252 -0.40 -0.77 4.68
N HIS A 253 0.18 -0.08 5.67
CA HIS A 253 1.22 -0.66 6.53
C HIS A 253 0.60 -1.35 7.74
N LEU A 254 -0.29 -0.66 8.46
CA LEU A 254 -0.78 -1.10 9.76
C LEU A 254 -1.70 -2.33 9.67
N LEU A 255 -2.60 -2.36 8.67
CA LEU A 255 -3.50 -3.48 8.42
C LEU A 255 -2.74 -4.68 7.85
N ASP A 256 -1.74 -4.43 7.00
CA ASP A 256 -0.85 -5.47 6.46
C ASP A 256 -0.05 -6.16 7.57
N ASP A 257 0.51 -5.38 8.49
CA ASP A 257 1.26 -5.89 9.64
C ASP A 257 0.36 -6.65 10.64
N CYS A 258 -0.86 -6.14 10.86
CA CYS A 258 -1.90 -6.86 11.62
C CYS A 258 -2.27 -8.20 10.96
N ARG A 259 -2.43 -8.25 9.63
CA ARG A 259 -2.68 -9.50 8.89
C ARG A 259 -1.52 -10.47 9.09
N ASN A 260 -0.29 -9.99 9.02
CA ASN A 260 0.93 -10.79 9.19
C ASN A 260 1.00 -11.42 10.59
N ASP A 261 0.98 -10.60 11.64
CA ASP A 261 1.29 -11.08 13.00
C ASP A 261 0.07 -11.68 13.72
N VAL A 262 -1.09 -11.06 13.57
CA VAL A 262 -2.28 -11.46 14.33
C VAL A 262 -3.10 -12.50 13.58
N LEU A 263 -3.28 -12.34 12.26
CA LEU A 263 -4.06 -13.26 11.45
C LEU A 263 -3.20 -14.33 10.77
N GLN A 264 -1.87 -14.28 10.93
CA GLN A 264 -0.90 -15.19 10.33
C GLN A 264 -1.07 -15.33 8.80
N ASP A 265 -1.49 -14.25 8.15
CA ASP A 265 -1.91 -14.21 6.74
C ASP A 265 -3.01 -15.23 6.35
N ARG A 266 -3.65 -15.90 7.31
CA ARG A 266 -4.75 -16.87 7.06
C ARG A 266 -6.04 -16.21 6.59
N VAL A 267 -6.16 -14.89 6.79
CA VAL A 267 -7.26 -14.07 6.29
C VAL A 267 -6.71 -13.13 5.22
N PHE A 268 -6.85 -13.55 3.96
CA PHE A 268 -6.44 -12.74 2.81
C PHE A 268 -7.37 -11.54 2.63
N ILE A 269 -8.68 -11.79 2.68
CA ILE A 269 -9.75 -10.82 2.44
C ILE A 269 -10.72 -10.88 3.63
N PRO A 270 -11.12 -9.75 4.23
CA PRO A 270 -12.14 -9.75 5.28
C PRO A 270 -13.49 -10.14 4.67
N LYS A 271 -14.30 -10.92 5.39
CA LYS A 271 -15.63 -11.35 4.93
C LYS A 271 -16.59 -10.19 4.78
N ARG A 272 -16.53 -9.23 5.71
CA ARG A 272 -17.40 -8.07 5.71
C ARG A 272 -16.68 -6.82 6.20
N VAL A 273 -17.10 -5.67 5.70
CA VAL A 273 -16.58 -4.37 6.12
C VAL A 273 -17.71 -3.38 6.34
N LEU A 274 -17.63 -2.62 7.43
CA LEU A 274 -18.46 -1.44 7.68
C LEU A 274 -17.56 -0.28 8.05
N CYS A 275 -17.79 0.88 7.44
CA CYS A 275 -17.00 2.09 7.64
C CYS A 275 -17.92 3.25 8.01
N ILE A 276 -17.56 3.96 9.08
CA ILE A 276 -18.10 5.26 9.38
C ILE A 276 -16.99 6.27 9.21
N GLY A 277 -17.24 7.37 8.53
CA GLY A 277 -16.21 8.37 8.29
C GLY A 277 -16.74 9.76 8.01
N GLY A 278 -15.84 10.73 8.08
CA GLY A 278 -16.12 12.12 7.78
C GLY A 278 -14.83 12.85 7.44
N ARG A 279 -14.96 13.88 6.61
CA ARG A 279 -13.92 14.88 6.42
C ARG A 279 -14.37 16.16 7.13
N VAL A 280 -13.82 16.36 8.32
CA VAL A 280 -14.31 17.37 9.27
C VAL A 280 -13.20 18.34 9.68
N GLY A 281 -13.58 19.46 10.29
CA GLY A 281 -12.67 20.58 10.57
C GLY A 281 -12.80 21.66 9.50
N GLU A 282 -11.68 22.26 9.10
CA GLU A 282 -11.67 23.27 8.04
C GLU A 282 -12.03 22.65 6.69
N LYS A 283 -12.94 23.30 5.95
CA LYS A 283 -13.38 22.86 4.63
C LYS A 283 -12.22 22.95 3.64
N ASP A 284 -11.90 21.86 2.97
CA ASP A 284 -10.90 21.81 1.92
C ASP A 284 -11.36 20.98 0.70
N ALA A 285 -10.47 20.80 -0.27
CA ALA A 285 -10.75 20.04 -1.49
C ALA A 285 -10.65 18.50 -1.34
N GLY A 286 -10.34 17.98 -0.16
CA GLY A 286 -10.14 16.53 0.04
C GLY A 286 -11.45 15.74 -0.06
N GLU A 287 -11.38 14.55 -0.65
CA GLU A 287 -12.56 13.68 -0.85
C GLU A 287 -12.58 12.50 0.12
N THR A 288 -11.42 12.12 0.64
CA THR A 288 -11.27 11.01 1.59
C THR A 288 -11.49 11.46 3.04
N PRO A 289 -12.05 10.61 3.92
CA PRO A 289 -12.26 10.95 5.31
C PRO A 289 -10.92 11.22 6.03
N ASN A 290 -10.91 12.22 6.91
CA ASN A 290 -9.81 12.47 7.86
C ASN A 290 -10.11 11.92 9.27
N MET A 291 -11.36 11.52 9.51
CA MET A 291 -11.82 10.80 10.69
C MET A 291 -12.57 9.56 10.19
N ALA A 292 -12.17 8.36 10.60
CA ALA A 292 -12.85 7.14 10.20
C ALA A 292 -12.76 6.06 11.27
N LEU A 293 -13.80 5.23 11.34
CA LEU A 293 -13.90 4.04 12.15
C LEU A 293 -14.37 2.90 11.25
N THR A 294 -13.52 1.89 11.06
CA THR A 294 -13.81 0.76 10.19
C THR A 294 -13.82 -0.54 10.99
N TRP A 295 -14.85 -1.35 10.82
CA TRP A 295 -14.94 -2.70 11.34
C TRP A 295 -14.75 -3.71 10.21
N PHE A 296 -13.93 -4.71 10.49
CA PHE A 296 -13.70 -5.84 9.62
C PHE A 296 -14.15 -7.13 10.31
N ASP A 297 -15.09 -7.82 9.69
CA ASP A 297 -15.37 -9.21 10.01
C ASP A 297 -14.38 -10.10 9.25
N THR A 298 -13.52 -10.78 9.99
CA THR A 298 -12.53 -11.71 9.43
C THR A 298 -13.05 -13.16 9.42
N GLY A 299 -14.22 -13.41 9.99
CA GLY A 299 -14.71 -14.75 10.33
C GLY A 299 -14.02 -15.38 11.54
N SER A 300 -13.01 -14.73 12.12
CA SER A 300 -12.27 -15.20 13.30
C SER A 300 -12.12 -14.09 14.35
N ILE A 301 -11.08 -13.28 14.23
CA ILE A 301 -10.73 -12.18 15.15
C ILE A 301 -11.26 -10.87 14.56
N PRO A 302 -12.22 -10.17 15.21
CA PRO A 302 -12.70 -8.88 14.71
C PRO A 302 -11.60 -7.84 14.79
N VAL A 303 -11.45 -7.05 13.72
CA VAL A 303 -10.48 -5.96 13.62
C VAL A 303 -11.23 -4.64 13.49
N VAL A 304 -10.84 -3.65 14.28
CA VAL A 304 -11.38 -2.28 14.21
C VAL A 304 -10.23 -1.32 13.91
N PHE A 305 -10.36 -0.49 12.88
CA PHE A 305 -9.37 0.53 12.53
C PHE A 305 -9.91 1.93 12.76
N GLY A 306 -9.28 2.65 13.70
CA GLY A 306 -9.56 4.06 13.97
C GLY A 306 -8.54 4.97 13.27
N ILE A 307 -9.03 5.86 12.42
CA ILE A 307 -8.26 6.97 11.84
C ILE A 307 -8.71 8.26 12.51
N SER A 308 -7.75 9.00 13.05
CA SER A 308 -8.00 10.29 13.67
C SER A 308 -7.00 11.35 13.19
N GLY A 309 -7.48 12.18 12.25
CA GLY A 309 -6.68 13.15 11.51
C GLY A 309 -6.84 14.60 11.93
N LEU A 310 -7.62 14.91 12.97
CA LEU A 310 -7.85 16.30 13.38
C LEU A 310 -6.66 16.86 14.17
N GLU A 311 -6.31 18.12 13.85
CA GLU A 311 -5.50 18.96 14.73
C GLU A 311 -6.39 19.56 15.80
N ASP A 312 -5.87 19.66 17.04
CA ASP A 312 -6.51 20.46 18.08
C ASP A 312 -6.60 21.92 17.65
N ALA A 313 -7.81 22.47 17.67
CA ALA A 313 -8.09 23.84 17.23
C ALA A 313 -7.27 24.92 17.98
N GLN A 314 -6.85 24.67 19.22
CA GLN A 314 -6.09 25.62 20.04
C GLN A 314 -4.58 25.32 20.04
N LYS A 315 -4.22 24.04 20.12
CA LYS A 315 -2.83 23.62 20.36
C LYS A 315 -2.06 23.25 19.09
N ARG A 316 -2.73 23.13 17.94
CA ARG A 316 -2.14 22.79 16.62
C ARG A 316 -1.31 21.49 16.61
N HIS A 317 -1.69 20.54 17.47
CA HIS A 317 -1.19 19.17 17.48
C HIS A 317 -2.32 18.22 17.87
N PHE A 318 -2.13 16.90 17.72
CA PHE A 318 -3.15 15.92 18.09
C PHE A 318 -3.32 15.81 19.60
N THR A 319 -4.57 15.89 20.09
CA THR A 319 -4.93 15.84 21.52
C THR A 319 -5.93 14.74 21.86
N GLY A 320 -6.32 13.90 20.91
CA GLY A 320 -7.21 12.77 21.18
C GLY A 320 -6.59 11.77 22.15
N ASN A 321 -7.42 11.17 23.00
CA ASN A 321 -7.01 10.09 23.86
C ASN A 321 -7.08 8.78 23.05
N THR A 322 -5.94 8.23 22.64
CA THR A 322 -5.86 6.97 21.89
C THR A 322 -5.25 5.92 22.78
N LYS A 323 -5.98 4.85 23.09
CA LYS A 323 -5.41 3.71 23.82
C LYS A 323 -4.35 3.00 22.98
N GLY A 324 -3.21 2.75 23.62
CA GLY A 324 -2.03 2.17 22.99
C GLY A 324 -1.33 3.13 22.02
N PRO A 325 -0.58 2.61 21.03
CA PRO A 325 0.21 3.45 20.15
C PRO A 325 -0.66 4.28 19.21
N ARG A 326 -0.31 5.56 19.04
CA ARG A 326 -0.98 6.47 18.08
C ARG A 326 -0.88 6.00 16.63
N SER A 327 0.15 5.23 16.30
CA SER A 327 0.34 4.63 14.97
C SER A 327 0.84 3.21 15.18
N GLY A 328 -0.05 2.24 15.04
CA GLY A 328 0.21 0.86 15.47
C GLY A 328 -1.08 0.08 15.66
N TYR A 329 -1.04 -1.01 16.41
CA TYR A 329 -2.24 -1.75 16.78
C TYR A 329 -2.14 -2.35 18.19
N VAL A 330 -3.29 -2.60 18.79
CA VAL A 330 -3.48 -3.25 20.08
C VAL A 330 -4.21 -4.57 19.86
N VAL A 331 -3.63 -5.67 20.31
CA VAL A 331 -4.25 -6.99 20.32
C VAL A 331 -4.78 -7.22 21.72
N TYR A 332 -6.10 -7.30 21.87
CA TYR A 332 -6.74 -7.61 23.15
C TYR A 332 -6.87 -9.12 23.29
N CYS A 333 -6.35 -9.65 24.40
CA CYS A 333 -6.42 -11.06 24.74
C CYS A 333 -7.15 -11.24 26.09
N GLU A 334 -7.39 -12.47 26.51
CA GLU A 334 -8.08 -12.78 27.78
C GLU A 334 -7.37 -12.22 29.01
N GLY A 335 -6.04 -12.36 29.06
CA GLY A 335 -5.19 -12.03 30.21
C GLY A 335 -4.48 -10.68 30.10
N GLY A 336 -4.79 -9.86 29.09
CA GLY A 336 -4.13 -8.57 28.89
C GLY A 336 -4.14 -8.10 27.43
N ARG A 337 -3.09 -7.39 27.02
CA ARG A 337 -2.98 -6.87 25.66
C ARG A 337 -1.54 -6.81 25.15
N TYR A 338 -1.37 -6.89 23.85
CA TYR A 338 -0.13 -6.59 23.14
C TYR A 338 -0.27 -5.30 22.35
N GLU A 339 0.70 -4.40 22.47
CA GLU A 339 0.74 -3.12 21.76
C GLU A 339 1.91 -3.11 20.77
N LYS A 340 1.60 -3.09 19.46
CA LYS A 340 2.56 -3.00 18.37
C LYS A 340 2.72 -1.57 17.89
N PHE A 341 3.96 -1.12 17.76
CA PHE A 341 4.30 0.12 17.06
C PHE A 341 5.40 -0.12 16.02
N TRP A 342 5.80 0.93 15.30
CA TRP A 342 6.87 0.82 14.31
C TRP A 342 8.17 0.37 14.98
N GLY A 343 8.70 -0.79 14.57
CA GLY A 343 9.96 -1.31 15.11
C GLY A 343 9.88 -1.72 16.59
N GLY A 344 8.76 -2.28 17.07
CA GLY A 344 8.72 -2.90 18.40
C GLY A 344 7.32 -3.26 18.86
N GLY A 345 7.22 -3.79 20.09
CA GLY A 345 5.95 -3.93 20.78
C GLY A 345 6.09 -4.43 22.22
N VAL A 346 5.03 -4.26 23.00
CA VAL A 346 5.00 -4.51 24.44
C VAL A 346 3.76 -5.31 24.83
N PHE A 347 3.94 -6.32 25.67
CA PHE A 347 2.88 -7.13 26.27
C PHE A 347 2.60 -6.63 27.68
N TYR A 348 1.32 -6.41 27.97
CA TYR A 348 0.82 -5.99 29.26
C TYR A 348 -0.17 -7.02 29.79
N ASP A 349 -0.14 -7.29 31.09
CA ASP A 349 -1.18 -8.07 31.76
C ASP A 349 -2.49 -7.28 31.92
N SER A 350 -3.49 -7.89 32.56
CA SER A 350 -4.80 -7.30 32.82
C SER A 350 -4.76 -6.07 33.72
N GLU A 351 -3.72 -5.92 34.55
CA GLU A 351 -3.50 -4.76 35.42
C GLU A 351 -2.71 -3.65 34.71
N GLY A 352 -2.22 -3.90 33.50
CA GLY A 352 -1.44 -2.95 32.70
C GLY A 352 0.04 -2.95 33.03
N LYS A 353 0.54 -3.94 33.76
CA LYS A 353 1.97 -4.10 34.01
C LYS A 353 2.64 -4.76 32.81
N THR A 354 3.80 -4.23 32.41
CA THR A 354 4.63 -4.85 31.36
C THR A 354 5.12 -6.22 31.80
N ILE A 355 4.83 -7.24 31.00
CA ILE A 355 5.28 -8.62 31.25
C ILE A 355 6.36 -9.06 30.27
N CYS A 356 6.40 -8.47 29.07
CA CYS A 356 7.33 -8.83 28.02
C CYS A 356 7.41 -7.69 26.99
N GLU A 357 8.57 -7.43 26.41
CA GLU A 357 8.73 -6.44 25.35
C GLU A 357 9.75 -6.90 24.31
N ILE A 358 9.61 -6.35 23.10
CA ILE A 358 10.60 -6.46 22.04
C ILE A 358 10.86 -5.06 21.48
N ALA A 359 12.10 -4.62 21.62
CA ALA A 359 12.60 -3.46 20.91
C ALA A 359 13.03 -3.89 19.51
N GLY A 360 12.60 -3.17 18.48
CA GLY A 360 13.06 -3.41 17.13
C GLY A 360 14.47 -2.89 16.93
N ASN A 361 15.18 -3.52 16.01
CA ASN A 361 16.48 -3.06 15.52
C ASN A 361 16.25 -2.38 14.15
N SER A 362 16.61 -1.11 14.00
CA SER A 362 16.47 -0.40 12.73
C SER A 362 17.28 -1.01 11.58
N GLU A 363 18.27 -1.86 11.87
CA GLU A 363 18.97 -2.66 10.86
C GLU A 363 18.08 -3.78 10.29
N HIS A 364 17.02 -4.17 11.00
CA HIS A 364 16.17 -5.29 10.66
C HIS A 364 14.81 -4.87 10.09
N TYR A 365 14.44 -3.59 10.17
CA TYR A 365 13.19 -3.06 9.59
C TYR A 365 13.34 -1.80 8.74
N GLY A 366 12.29 -1.50 7.96
CA GLY A 366 12.24 -0.29 7.13
C GLY A 366 12.84 -0.49 5.74
N ALA A 367 13.13 0.60 5.05
CA ALA A 367 13.50 0.56 3.62
C ALA A 367 14.80 -0.18 3.33
N PHE A 368 15.79 -0.04 4.23
CA PHE A 368 17.12 -0.60 4.03
C PHE A 368 17.11 -2.13 3.98
N PRO A 369 16.69 -2.85 5.03
CA PRO A 369 16.63 -4.31 4.99
C PRO A 369 15.58 -4.84 4.01
N HIS A 370 14.52 -4.07 3.73
CA HIS A 370 13.48 -4.49 2.79
C HIS A 370 13.97 -4.50 1.33
N ILE A 371 14.72 -3.48 0.91
CA ILE A 371 15.38 -3.46 -0.40
C ILE A 371 16.51 -4.49 -0.46
N GLN A 372 17.26 -4.65 0.64
CA GLN A 372 18.29 -5.70 0.73
C GLN A 372 17.68 -7.10 0.48
N ASN A 373 16.57 -7.43 1.15
CA ASN A 373 15.84 -8.68 0.93
C ASN A 373 15.37 -8.86 -0.52
N PHE A 374 14.91 -7.79 -1.19
CA PHE A 374 14.55 -7.85 -2.61
C PHE A 374 15.74 -8.25 -3.47
N ALA A 375 16.88 -7.57 -3.30
CA ALA A 375 18.08 -7.86 -4.09
C ALA A 375 18.67 -9.24 -3.79
N ASP A 376 18.65 -9.69 -2.54
CA ASP A 376 19.14 -11.03 -2.18
C ASP A 376 18.24 -12.12 -2.76
N SER A 377 16.92 -11.91 -2.76
CA SER A 377 15.97 -12.82 -3.40
C SER A 377 16.23 -12.93 -4.90
N LEU A 378 16.52 -11.80 -5.56
CA LEU A 378 16.91 -11.75 -6.97
C LEU A 378 18.20 -12.52 -7.24
N ARG A 379 19.28 -12.23 -6.51
CA ARG A 379 20.60 -12.89 -6.68
C ARG A 379 20.54 -14.39 -6.45
N ASN A 380 19.71 -14.81 -5.50
CA ASN A 380 19.52 -16.22 -5.16
C ASN A 380 18.49 -16.92 -6.05
N GLY A 381 17.80 -16.20 -6.94
CA GLY A 381 16.73 -16.76 -7.75
C GLY A 381 15.57 -17.34 -6.92
N ASN A 382 15.34 -16.83 -5.70
CA ASN A 382 14.35 -17.36 -4.77
C ASN A 382 13.23 -16.35 -4.50
N GLU A 383 12.17 -16.38 -5.30
CA GLU A 383 11.01 -15.48 -5.14
C GLU A 383 10.27 -15.70 -3.81
N SER A 384 10.30 -16.92 -3.27
CA SER A 384 9.66 -17.24 -1.98
C SER A 384 10.35 -16.60 -0.77
N ALA A 385 11.57 -16.10 -0.94
CA ALA A 385 12.31 -15.39 0.10
C ALA A 385 11.92 -13.90 0.21
N LEU A 386 11.10 -13.37 -0.71
CA LEU A 386 10.61 -12.00 -0.62
C LEU A 386 9.73 -11.82 0.63
N ASN A 387 10.08 -10.85 1.46
CA ASN A 387 9.34 -10.53 2.68
C ASN A 387 7.92 -10.00 2.38
N ALA A 388 7.71 -9.46 1.18
CA ALA A 388 6.40 -8.94 0.76
C ALA A 388 6.16 -9.17 -0.74
N GLN A 389 5.88 -10.42 -1.12
CA GLN A 389 5.47 -10.76 -2.48
C GLN A 389 4.27 -9.93 -2.94
N ILE A 390 4.18 -9.66 -4.24
CA ILE A 390 3.12 -8.84 -4.80
C ILE A 390 1.71 -9.37 -4.51
N GLU A 391 1.53 -10.69 -4.43
CA GLU A 391 0.26 -11.33 -4.08
C GLU A 391 -0.17 -10.98 -2.64
N THR A 392 0.79 -10.92 -1.70
CA THR A 392 0.55 -10.44 -0.34
C THR A 392 0.12 -8.97 -0.32
N GLY A 393 0.78 -8.13 -1.13
CA GLY A 393 0.41 -6.72 -1.31
C GLY A 393 -1.00 -6.55 -1.91
N PHE A 394 -1.35 -7.41 -2.85
CA PHE A 394 -2.69 -7.46 -3.43
C PHE A 394 -3.75 -7.85 -2.40
N HIS A 395 -3.52 -8.86 -1.57
CA HIS A 395 -4.42 -9.21 -0.47
C HIS A 395 -4.59 -8.07 0.53
N SER A 396 -3.51 -7.36 0.87
CA SER A 396 -3.59 -6.17 1.72
C SER A 396 -4.39 -5.02 1.09
N SER A 397 -4.56 -5.00 -0.23
CA SER A 397 -5.37 -3.98 -0.89
C SER A 397 -6.84 -4.03 -0.54
N PHE A 398 -7.40 -5.21 -0.27
CA PHE A 398 -8.79 -5.35 0.18
C PHE A 398 -9.04 -4.63 1.50
N TRP A 399 -8.04 -4.63 2.39
CA TRP A 399 -8.16 -4.07 3.72
C TRP A 399 -8.19 -2.54 3.75
N TYR A 400 -7.64 -1.86 2.73
CA TYR A 400 -7.69 -0.40 2.65
C TYR A 400 -8.57 0.14 1.52
N ASN A 401 -8.86 -0.63 0.48
CA ASN A 401 -9.77 -0.23 -0.59
C ASN A 401 -11.23 -0.50 -0.25
N ALA A 402 -11.55 -1.67 0.33
CA ALA A 402 -12.93 -2.00 0.65
C ALA A 402 -13.58 -0.99 1.62
N PRO A 403 -12.90 -0.49 2.68
CA PRO A 403 -13.46 0.56 3.53
C PRO A 403 -13.70 1.89 2.80
N ASN A 404 -12.81 2.26 1.88
CA ASN A 404 -12.97 3.47 1.07
C ASN A 404 -14.15 3.33 0.10
N MET A 405 -14.31 2.15 -0.52
CA MET A 405 -15.45 1.84 -1.37
C MET A 405 -16.76 1.85 -0.56
N ALA A 406 -16.76 1.20 0.62
CA ALA A 406 -17.90 1.21 1.54
C ALA A 406 -18.29 2.65 1.92
N TYR A 407 -17.32 3.48 2.31
CA TYR A 407 -17.55 4.88 2.65
C TYR A 407 -18.23 5.66 1.52
N ARG A 408 -17.79 5.45 0.27
CA ARG A 408 -18.36 6.12 -0.92
C ARG A 408 -19.80 5.72 -1.24
N LEU A 409 -20.25 4.55 -0.77
CA LEU A 409 -21.64 4.08 -0.89
C LEU A 409 -22.49 4.42 0.32
N GLY A 410 -21.90 5.06 1.32
CA GLY A 410 -22.58 5.31 2.57
C GLY A 410 -23.66 6.36 2.48
N ARG A 411 -24.55 6.30 3.47
CA ARG A 411 -25.60 7.27 3.71
C ARG A 411 -25.29 8.10 4.94
N LYS A 412 -26.14 9.08 5.22
CA LYS A 412 -26.09 9.88 6.45
C LYS A 412 -25.92 8.96 7.66
N TYR A 413 -24.92 9.23 8.51
CA TYR A 413 -24.68 8.44 9.71
C TYR A 413 -25.90 8.41 10.62
N SER A 414 -26.16 7.24 11.22
CA SER A 414 -27.17 7.04 12.26
C SER A 414 -26.57 6.20 13.38
N LYS A 415 -26.52 6.79 14.59
CA LYS A 415 -25.97 6.12 15.78
C LYS A 415 -26.81 4.91 16.19
N SER A 416 -28.14 5.03 16.14
CA SER A 416 -29.05 3.93 16.48
C SER A 416 -28.96 2.77 15.49
N GLU A 417 -28.88 3.05 14.18
CA GLU A 417 -28.68 2.01 13.16
C GLU A 417 -27.34 1.31 13.34
N THR A 418 -26.28 2.07 13.64
CA THR A 418 -24.94 1.52 13.88
C THR A 418 -24.95 0.58 15.08
N ILE A 419 -25.50 1.04 16.21
CA ILE A 419 -25.57 0.23 17.44
C ILE A 419 -26.38 -1.04 17.19
N SER A 420 -27.57 -0.91 16.57
CA SER A 420 -28.43 -2.05 16.27
C SER A 420 -27.76 -3.05 15.32
N PHE A 421 -27.07 -2.57 14.28
CA PHE A 421 -26.31 -3.42 13.36
C PHE A 421 -25.22 -4.21 14.11
N LEU A 422 -24.46 -3.55 14.98
CA LEU A 422 -23.36 -4.18 15.70
C LEU A 422 -23.85 -5.18 16.75
N GLU A 423 -24.91 -4.85 17.49
CA GLU A 423 -25.56 -5.76 18.43
C GLU A 423 -26.09 -7.02 17.74
N THR A 424 -26.70 -6.86 16.56
CA THR A 424 -27.26 -7.99 15.79
C THR A 424 -26.18 -8.83 15.10
N THR A 425 -25.08 -8.21 14.66
CA THR A 425 -24.00 -8.92 13.97
C THR A 425 -23.08 -9.68 14.92
N GLY A 426 -23.01 -9.26 16.19
CA GLY A 426 -22.20 -9.86 17.23
C GLY A 426 -20.69 -9.63 17.06
N LYS A 427 -19.92 -9.87 18.14
CA LYS A 427 -18.44 -9.78 18.19
C LYS A 427 -17.84 -8.50 17.56
N CYS A 428 -18.26 -7.32 18.01
CA CYS A 428 -17.72 -6.04 17.54
C CYS A 428 -16.37 -5.66 18.17
N GLY A 429 -15.81 -6.54 19.02
CA GLY A 429 -14.53 -6.34 19.66
C GLY A 429 -14.45 -5.01 20.42
N CYS A 430 -13.39 -4.26 20.16
CA CYS A 430 -13.11 -2.95 20.75
C CYS A 430 -13.88 -1.78 20.11
N TRP A 431 -14.84 -2.02 19.22
CA TRP A 431 -15.55 -0.96 18.47
C TRP A 431 -16.07 0.18 19.36
N GLY A 432 -16.81 -0.16 20.43
CA GLY A 432 -17.43 0.83 21.30
C GLY A 432 -16.40 1.73 21.99
N GLU A 433 -15.23 1.18 22.35
CA GLU A 433 -14.12 1.94 22.92
C GLU A 433 -13.61 2.98 21.90
N VAL A 434 -13.34 2.54 20.67
CA VAL A 434 -12.82 3.43 19.62
C VAL A 434 -13.85 4.48 19.19
N LEU A 435 -15.13 4.13 19.13
CA LEU A 435 -16.21 5.09 18.83
C LEU A 435 -16.30 6.18 19.90
N ASN A 436 -16.25 5.81 21.18
CA ASN A 436 -16.30 6.77 22.28
C ASN A 436 -15.11 7.74 22.24
N GLU A 437 -13.89 7.23 22.01
CA GLU A 437 -12.69 8.07 21.88
C GLU A 437 -12.75 8.99 20.65
N MET A 438 -13.34 8.51 19.55
CA MET A 438 -13.58 9.31 18.35
C MET A 438 -14.57 10.44 18.65
N GLU A 439 -15.69 10.16 19.34
CA GLU A 439 -16.66 11.17 19.77
C GLU A 439 -16.03 12.19 20.73
N GLU A 440 -15.19 11.75 21.66
CA GLU A 440 -14.44 12.63 22.57
C GLU A 440 -13.49 13.56 21.79
N HIS A 441 -12.71 13.01 20.84
CA HIS A 441 -11.77 13.83 20.06
C HIS A 441 -12.51 14.83 19.14
N LEU A 442 -13.67 14.45 18.60
CA LEU A 442 -14.54 15.39 17.88
C LEU A 442 -15.04 16.50 18.80
N ALA A 443 -15.51 16.14 20.01
CA ALA A 443 -16.01 17.10 21.00
C ALA A 443 -14.92 18.10 21.44
N ASN A 444 -13.67 17.65 21.63
CA ASN A 444 -12.52 18.51 21.92
C ASN A 444 -12.28 19.56 20.81
N ASN A 445 -12.71 19.27 19.59
CA ASN A 445 -12.65 20.18 18.44
C ASN A 445 -13.98 20.88 18.15
N ARG A 446 -14.94 20.83 19.08
CA ARG A 446 -16.30 21.42 18.95
C ARG A 446 -17.09 20.88 17.76
N ILE A 447 -16.78 19.66 17.35
CA ILE A 447 -17.51 18.94 16.30
C ILE A 447 -18.35 17.86 16.98
N ARG A 448 -19.58 17.67 16.53
CA ARG A 448 -20.44 16.57 16.97
C ARG A 448 -20.53 15.54 15.86
N MET A 449 -20.55 14.27 16.25
CA MET A 449 -20.87 13.18 15.34
C MET A 449 -22.39 13.15 15.14
N GLU A 450 -22.87 14.05 14.31
CA GLU A 450 -24.29 14.22 14.04
C GLU A 450 -24.65 13.92 12.58
N ASP A 451 -25.94 13.77 12.38
CA ASP A 451 -26.59 13.59 11.12
C ASP A 451 -26.17 14.68 10.11
N GLY A 452 -25.29 14.32 9.17
CA GLY A 452 -24.97 15.10 7.96
C GLY A 452 -23.48 15.38 7.76
N THR A 453 -22.69 15.27 8.82
CA THR A 453 -21.23 15.47 8.79
C THR A 453 -20.47 14.15 8.61
N PHE A 454 -21.06 13.07 9.12
CA PHE A 454 -20.54 11.71 9.00
C PHE A 454 -21.41 10.85 8.09
N THR A 455 -20.76 9.89 7.46
CA THR A 455 -21.34 8.89 6.57
C THR A 455 -21.17 7.51 7.19
N MET A 456 -22.23 6.70 7.20
CA MET A 456 -22.20 5.28 7.53
C MET A 456 -22.36 4.47 6.24
N SER A 457 -21.41 3.60 5.96
CA SER A 457 -21.49 2.70 4.81
C SER A 457 -22.60 1.66 4.97
N PRO A 458 -23.11 1.07 3.87
CA PRO A 458 -23.65 -0.28 3.96
C PRO A 458 -22.56 -1.23 4.49
N CYS A 459 -22.96 -2.35 5.10
CA CYS A 459 -22.01 -3.43 5.35
C CYS A 459 -21.79 -4.17 4.03
N LEU A 460 -20.57 -4.07 3.48
CA LEU A 460 -20.21 -4.77 2.25
C LEU A 460 -19.68 -6.16 2.60
N GLU A 461 -20.11 -7.16 1.83
CA GLU A 461 -19.61 -8.53 1.94
C GLU A 461 -18.64 -8.83 0.80
N LEU A 462 -17.56 -9.56 1.09
CA LEU A 462 -16.57 -9.96 0.10
C LEU A 462 -16.43 -11.48 0.07
N ASP A 463 -16.37 -11.99 -1.15
CA ASP A 463 -16.05 -13.38 -1.43
C ASP A 463 -14.55 -13.50 -1.74
N ALA A 464 -13.86 -14.31 -0.94
CA ALA A 464 -12.41 -14.44 -1.03
C ALA A 464 -11.94 -15.31 -2.21
N GLU A 465 -12.80 -16.16 -2.77
CA GLU A 465 -12.47 -17.03 -3.91
C GLU A 465 -12.58 -16.27 -5.23
N THR A 466 -13.60 -15.41 -5.33
CA THR A 466 -13.87 -14.62 -6.53
C THR A 466 -13.25 -13.24 -6.49
N GLU A 467 -12.79 -12.77 -5.33
CA GLU A 467 -12.22 -11.43 -5.10
C GLU A 467 -13.21 -10.29 -5.38
N ARG A 468 -14.50 -10.56 -5.23
CA ARG A 468 -15.57 -9.61 -5.53
C ARG A 468 -16.45 -9.34 -4.33
N PHE A 469 -17.11 -8.19 -4.37
CA PHE A 469 -18.20 -7.91 -3.45
C PHE A 469 -19.40 -8.80 -3.81
N VAL A 470 -20.11 -9.26 -2.79
CA VAL A 470 -21.33 -10.07 -2.90
C VAL A 470 -22.42 -9.49 -2.00
N GLY A 471 -23.67 -9.93 -2.21
CA GLY A 471 -24.80 -9.46 -1.42
C GLY A 471 -25.24 -8.03 -1.76
N THR A 472 -25.71 -7.31 -0.74
CA THR A 472 -26.30 -5.97 -0.90
C THR A 472 -25.23 -4.95 -1.31
N SER A 473 -25.57 -4.08 -2.27
CA SER A 473 -24.66 -3.04 -2.82
C SER A 473 -23.41 -3.59 -3.54
N ALA A 474 -23.38 -4.88 -3.84
CA ALA A 474 -22.27 -5.53 -4.54
C ALA A 474 -22.06 -4.98 -5.96
N GLU A 475 -23.14 -4.65 -6.69
CA GLU A 475 -23.03 -4.10 -8.04
C GLU A 475 -22.29 -2.76 -8.03
N GLU A 476 -22.72 -1.82 -7.18
CA GLU A 476 -22.08 -0.52 -7.01
C GLU A 476 -20.63 -0.65 -6.52
N ALA A 477 -20.39 -1.54 -5.56
CA ALA A 477 -19.06 -1.75 -5.01
C ALA A 477 -18.11 -2.35 -6.06
N ASN A 478 -18.57 -3.35 -6.80
CA ASN A 478 -17.79 -3.96 -7.88
C ASN A 478 -17.50 -2.96 -8.99
N ARG A 479 -18.42 -2.06 -9.37
CA ARG A 479 -18.11 -0.98 -10.34
C ARG A 479 -16.89 -0.13 -9.96
N MET A 480 -16.61 0.04 -8.66
CA MET A 480 -15.40 0.73 -8.19
C MET A 480 -14.16 -0.19 -8.12
N ALA A 481 -14.36 -1.48 -7.93
CA ALA A 481 -13.30 -2.49 -7.89
C ALA A 481 -12.84 -2.97 -9.28
N GLU A 482 -13.64 -2.73 -10.31
CA GLU A 482 -13.32 -3.01 -11.71
C GLU A 482 -12.25 -2.08 -12.30
N MET A 483 -11.93 -2.30 -13.57
CA MET A 483 -11.02 -1.44 -14.35
C MET A 483 -11.45 0.03 -14.31
N ARG A 484 -10.49 0.93 -14.04
CA ARG A 484 -10.73 2.39 -14.11
C ARG A 484 -10.94 2.86 -15.57
N PRO A 485 -11.61 4.01 -15.78
CA PRO A 485 -11.79 4.57 -17.11
C PRO A 485 -10.48 4.67 -17.89
N ARG A 486 -10.47 4.14 -19.12
CA ARG A 486 -9.27 4.10 -19.97
C ARG A 486 -8.88 5.51 -20.41
N ARG A 487 -7.61 5.88 -20.20
CA ARG A 487 -7.02 7.11 -20.73
C ARG A 487 -5.97 6.80 -21.79
N GLY A 488 -6.44 6.59 -23.02
CA GLY A 488 -5.57 6.33 -24.17
C GLY A 488 -4.58 5.19 -23.91
N ILE A 489 -3.29 5.48 -24.09
CA ILE A 489 -2.21 4.51 -23.85
C ILE A 489 -2.04 4.12 -22.38
N PHE A 490 -2.58 4.90 -21.43
CA PHE A 490 -2.42 4.66 -20.00
C PHE A 490 -3.48 3.71 -19.42
N ALA A 491 -4.13 2.92 -20.26
CA ALA A 491 -5.02 1.87 -19.79
C ALA A 491 -4.21 0.71 -19.19
N VAL A 492 -4.59 0.25 -17.99
CA VAL A 492 -4.04 -0.98 -17.41
C VAL A 492 -4.43 -2.16 -18.32
N PRO A 493 -3.47 -2.93 -18.86
CA PRO A 493 -3.81 -4.04 -19.74
C PRO A 493 -4.34 -5.22 -18.92
N GLU A 494 -5.21 -6.02 -19.54
CA GLU A 494 -5.51 -7.37 -19.06
C GLU A 494 -4.32 -8.28 -19.40
N VAL A 495 -3.86 -9.05 -18.40
CA VAL A 495 -2.58 -9.78 -18.46
C VAL A 495 -2.76 -11.27 -18.59
#